data_AF-A0A504UPY2-F1
#
_entry.id   AF-A0A504UPY2-F1
#
_cell.length_a   1.000
_cell.length_b   1.000
_cell.length_c   1.000
_cell.angle_alpha   90.00
_cell.angle_beta   90.00
_cell.angle_gamma   90.00
#
_symmetry.space_group_name_H-M   'P 1'
#
loop_
_entity.id
_entity.type
_entity.pdbx_description
1 polymer ?
#
loop_
_entity_poly.entity_id
_entity_poly.type
_entity_poly.pdbx_seq_one_letter_code
_entity_poly.pdbx_strand_id
1 'polypeptide(L)' 'MWLQLHDGDGFPLFVNMDNVVDFRWYEREGYTCLLTTAPVAEKLHRLYVRENAEKIMALLRAEQERLRAAGRGAA' A
#
# COMPACT_ATOMS: atom_id res chain seq x y z
N MET A 1 1.41 -1.94 -8.84
CA MET A 1 1.71 -3.00 -7.87
C MET A 1 0.58 -3.06 -6.85
N TRP A 2 -0.01 -4.23 -6.62
CA TRP A 2 -1.14 -4.36 -5.69
C TRP A 2 -0.67 -4.94 -4.35
N LEU A 3 -1.10 -4.34 -3.25
CA LEU A 3 -0.95 -4.90 -1.91
C LEU A 3 -2.32 -5.17 -1.29
N GLN A 4 -2.41 -6.28 -0.56
CA GLN A 4 -3.50 -6.53 0.37
C GLN A 4 -3.11 -5.96 1.74
N LEU A 5 -3.92 -5.04 2.26
CA LEU A 5 -3.80 -4.39 3.56
C LEU A 5 -5.11 -4.61 4.33
N HIS A 6 -5.21 -4.10 5.56
CA HIS A 6 -6.43 -4.25 6.37
C HIS A 6 -6.94 -2.90 6.87
N ASP A 7 -8.27 -2.71 6.83
CA ASP A 7 -8.93 -1.52 7.38
C ASP A 7 -8.98 -1.53 8.92
N GLY A 8 -9.65 -0.53 9.49
CA GLY A 8 -9.82 -0.38 10.94
C GLY A 8 -10.54 -1.55 11.63
N ASP A 9 -11.37 -2.30 10.90
CA ASP A 9 -12.10 -3.47 11.39
C ASP A 9 -11.37 -4.79 11.10
N GLY A 10 -10.28 -4.74 10.32
CA GLY A 10 -9.49 -5.89 9.93
C GLY A 10 -9.95 -6.55 8.63
N PHE A 11 -10.84 -5.92 7.86
CA PHE A 11 -11.24 -6.43 6.55
C PHE A 11 -10.17 -6.12 5.49
N PRO A 12 -9.99 -7.00 4.49
CA PRO A 12 -8.97 -6.81 3.46
C PRO A 12 -9.32 -5.64 2.54
N LEU A 13 -8.32 -4.78 2.31
CA LEU A 13 -8.30 -3.71 1.32
C LEU A 13 -7.23 -4.01 0.28
N PHE A 14 -7.58 -3.95 -1.00
CA PHE A 14 -6.61 -4.11 -2.09
C PHE A 14 -6.25 -2.74 -2.65
N VAL A 15 -5.00 -2.31 -2.44
CA VAL A 15 -4.54 -0.97 -2.79
C VAL A 15 -3.55 -1.06 -3.94
N ASN A 16 -3.80 -0.26 -4.99
CA ASN A 16 -2.82 -0.06 -6.05
C ASN A 16 -1.75 0.93 -5.55
N MET A 17 -0.59 0.40 -5.18
CA MET A 17 0.53 1.15 -4.65
C MET A 17 1.19 2.06 -5.69
N ASP A 18 0.89 1.91 -6.99
CA ASP A 18 1.41 2.82 -8.02
C ASP A 18 0.75 4.22 -7.93
N ASN A 19 -0.41 4.31 -7.28
CA ASN A 19 -1.15 5.56 -7.12
C ASN A 19 -0.96 6.22 -5.74
N VAL A 20 -0.20 5.57 -4.85
CA VAL A 20 0.09 6.08 -3.50
C VAL A 20 1.29 7.01 -3.59
N VAL A 21 1.13 8.24 -3.11
CA VAL A 21 2.18 9.28 -3.16
C VAL A 21 2.98 9.36 -1.87
N ASP A 22 2.35 9.12 -0.72
CA ASP A 22 3.01 8.99 0.57
C ASP A 22 2.19 8.11 1.53
N PHE A 23 2.83 7.73 2.65
CA PHE A 23 2.12 7.16 3.79
C PHE A 23 2.80 7.52 5.11
N ARG A 24 1.99 7.63 6.18
CA ARG A 24 2.45 7.97 7.53
C ARG A 24 1.77 7.10 8.58
N TRP A 25 2.57 6.52 9.47
CA TRP A 25 2.10 5.84 10.68
C TRP A 25 1.76 6.85 11.78
N TYR A 26 0.60 6.62 12.41
CA TYR A 26 0.09 7.40 13.52
C TYR A 26 0.09 6.50 14.77
N GLU A 27 1.20 6.52 15.51
CA GLU A 27 1.47 5.62 16.65
C GLU A 27 0.36 5.61 17.69
N ARG A 28 -0.16 6.80 18.03
CA ARG A 28 -1.22 6.95 19.04
C ARG A 28 -2.54 6.33 18.57
N GLU A 29 -2.82 6.41 17.28
CA GLU A 29 -4.07 5.99 16.69
C GLU A 29 -4.04 4.55 16.16
N GLY A 30 -2.85 3.96 16.00
CA GLY A 30 -2.68 2.58 15.58
C GLY A 30 -3.03 2.33 14.10
N TYR A 31 -2.88 3.34 13.23
CA TYR A 31 -3.09 3.19 11.79
C TYR A 31 -2.04 3.92 10.94
N THR A 32 -1.88 3.48 9.69
CA THR A 32 -1.19 4.22 8.64
C THR A 32 -2.21 4.93 7.75
N CYS A 33 -2.01 6.23 7.50
CA CYS A 33 -2.71 6.94 6.43
C CYS A 33 -1.91 6.79 5.13
N LEU A 34 -2.54 6.29 4.07
CA LEU A 34 -2.04 6.31 2.71
C LEU A 34 -2.66 7.51 1.98
N LEU A 35 -1.85 8.34 1.34
CA LEU A 35 -2.32 9.38 0.45
C LEU A 35 -2.28 8.85 -0.98
N THR A 36 -3.43 8.79 -1.64
CA THR A 36 -3.56 8.23 -2.99
C THR A 36 -4.11 9.26 -3.96
N THR A 37 -3.73 9.13 -5.23
CA THR A 37 -4.28 9.92 -6.33
C THR A 37 -5.26 9.06 -7.12
N ALA A 38 -6.40 9.65 -7.49
CA ALA A 38 -7.32 9.04 -8.46
C ALA A 38 -7.16 9.77 -9.80
N PRO A 39 -6.59 9.11 -10.85
CA PRO A 39 -6.27 9.77 -12.12
C PRO A 39 -7.45 10.48 -12.80
N VAL A 40 -8.68 10.02 -12.55
CA VAL A 40 -9.91 10.52 -13.19
C VAL A 40 -10.58 11.64 -12.40
N ALA A 41 -10.25 11.80 -11.10
CA ALA A 41 -11.04 12.66 -10.21
C ALA A 41 -10.31 13.93 -9.74
N GLU A 42 -9.04 14.15 -10.13
CA GLU A 42 -8.16 15.23 -9.62
C GLU A 42 -8.17 15.38 -8.08
N LYS A 43 -8.58 14.34 -7.37
CA LYS A 43 -8.76 14.35 -5.92
C LYS A 43 -7.79 13.40 -5.26
N LEU A 44 -7.18 13.90 -4.19
CA LEU A 44 -6.43 13.09 -3.25
C LEU A 44 -7.42 12.35 -2.35
N HIS A 45 -7.22 11.03 -2.24
CA HIS A 45 -7.97 10.19 -1.33
C HIS A 45 -7.05 9.74 -0.19
N ARG A 46 -7.60 9.67 1.03
CA ARG A 46 -6.91 9.14 2.19
C ARG A 46 -7.50 7.78 2.53
N LEU A 47 -6.64 6.78 2.63
CA LEU A 47 -7.00 5.44 3.10
C LEU A 47 -6.33 5.20 4.45
N TYR A 48 -7.06 4.59 5.37
CA TYR A 48 -6.55 4.27 6.70
C TYR A 48 -6.44 2.76 6.83
N VAL A 49 -5.23 2.27 7.13
CA VAL A 49 -4.91 0.84 7.21
C VAL A 49 -4.21 0.51 8.53
N ARG A 50 -4.32 -0.74 8.99
CA ARG A 50 -3.74 -1.18 10.27
C ARG A 50 -2.25 -1.53 10.19
N GLU A 51 -1.73 -1.84 9.02
CA GLU A 51 -0.31 -2.09 8.85
C GLU A 51 0.50 -0.84 9.16
N ASN A 52 1.51 -0.96 10.01
CA ASN A 52 2.45 0.12 10.26
C ASN A 52 3.38 0.35 9.05
N ALA A 53 4.13 1.46 9.08
CA ALA A 53 5.03 1.84 8.00
C ALA A 53 6.08 0.76 7.67
N GLU A 54 6.63 0.09 8.70
CA GLU A 54 7.62 -0.97 8.52
C GLU A 54 7.03 -2.19 7.80
N LYS A 55 5.82 -2.60 8.19
CA LYS A 55 5.11 -3.72 7.58
C LYS A 55 4.77 -3.42 6.12
N ILE A 56 4.30 -2.21 5.82
CA ILE A 56 4.02 -1.78 4.44
C ILE A 56 5.30 -1.81 3.61
N MET A 57 6.41 -1.27 4.13
CA MET A 57 7.71 -1.32 3.44
C MET A 57 8.21 -2.74 3.19
N ALA A 58 8.01 -3.66 4.15
CA ALA A 58 8.37 -5.06 3.97
C ALA A 58 7.54 -5.73 2.85
N LEU A 59 6.23 -5.47 2.82
CA LEU A 59 5.33 -5.96 1.77
C LEU A 59 5.71 -5.43 0.39
N LEU A 60 6.05 -4.14 0.28
CA LEU A 60 6.53 -3.52 -0.96
C LEU A 60 7.79 -4.21 -1.48
N ARG A 61 8.77 -4.46 -0.62
CA ARG A 61 10.02 -5.14 -1.00
C ARG A 61 9.77 -6.55 -1.49
N ALA A 62 8.97 -7.33 -0.75
CA ALA A 62 8.63 -8.69 -1.12
C ALA A 62 7.93 -8.75 -2.50
N GLU A 63 6.99 -7.84 -2.76
CA GLU A 63 6.29 -7.80 -4.03
C GLU A 63 7.18 -7.34 -5.19
N GLN A 64 8.08 -6.38 -4.96
CA GLN A 64 9.10 -5.99 -5.94
C GLN A 64 10.04 -7.15 -6.29
N GLU A 65 10.46 -7.94 -5.30
CA GLU A 65 11.27 -9.13 -5.52
C GLU A 65 10.52 -10.18 -6.33
N ARG A 66 9.24 -10.42 -6.00
CA ARG A 66 8.37 -11.33 -6.76
C ARG A 66 8.24 -10.90 -8.22
N LEU A 67 7.99 -9.62 -8.48
CA LEU A 67 7.88 -9.08 -9.84
C LEU A 67 9.20 -9.20 -10.62
N ARG A 68 10.35 -8.94 -9.96
CA ARG A 68 11.67 -9.14 -10.57
C ARG A 68 11.95 -10.60 -10.92
N ALA A 69 11.59 -11.53 -10.03
CA ALA A 69 11.75 -12.96 -10.27
C ALA A 69 10.87 -13.42 -11.45
N ALA A 70 9.61 -12.97 -11.50
CA ALA A 70 8.70 -13.28 -12.60
C ALA A 70 9.20 -12.73 -13.95
N GLY A 71 9.76 -11.50 -13.97
CA GLY A 71 10.31 -10.91 -15.19
C GLY A 71 11.58 -11.61 -15.72
N ARG A 72 12.33 -12.31 -14.85
CA ARG A 72 13.53 -13.07 -15.24
C ARG A 72 13.22 -14.48 -15.77
N GLY A 73 12.03 -15.01 -15.52
CA GLY A 73 11.60 -16.31 -16.04
C GLY A 73 10.97 -16.26 -17.43
N ALA A 74 10.78 -15.07 -17.99
CA ALA A 74 10.16 -14.83 -19.29
C ALA A 74 11.16 -14.38 -20.39
N ALA A 75 12.47 -14.42 -20.10
CA ALA A 75 13.55 -14.02 -21.00
C ALA A 75 14.43 -15.20 -21.40
#